data_AF-M0KDG3-F1
#
_entry.id   AF-M0KDG3-F1
#
_cell.length_a   1.000
_cell.length_b   1.000
_cell.length_c   1.000
_cell.angle_alpha   90.00
_cell.angle_beta   90.00
_cell.angle_gamma   90.00
#
_symmetry.space_group_name_H-M   'P 1'
#
loop_
_entity.id
_entity.type
_entity.pdbx_description
1 polymer ?
#
loop_
_entity_poly.entity_id
_entity_poly.type
_entity_poly.pdbx_seq_one_letter_code
_entity_poly.pdbx_strand_id
1 'polypeptide(L)'
;MRVWVRAVIVLVLCLILGGLFVHAAVTEEQRSPYPDAADLSTGYESYVGQHLMVFGTVTETGDGGMAIRVESDGTAITLRVTGTEAAVEPGGVVQVYGTLEPDRAIAAERVEVVNSSRWAEFYKYGASAVGALGFLLLFFRYWRVDRDTWTLEARDG
;
A
#
# COMPACT_ATOMS: atom_id res chain seq x y z
N MET A 1 37.80 -0.86 11.70
CA MET A 1 37.31 -1.21 10.34
C MET A 1 37.52 0.00 9.44
N ARG A 2 38.22 -0.13 8.30
CA ARG A 2 38.52 1.02 7.42
C ARG A 2 37.21 1.56 6.83
N VAL A 3 37.09 2.89 6.67
CA VAL A 3 35.87 3.59 6.20
C VAL A 3 35.33 3.00 4.89
N TRP A 4 36.22 2.62 3.97
CA TRP A 4 35.82 1.99 2.70
C TRP A 4 35.12 0.63 2.86
N VAL A 5 35.47 -0.15 3.88
CA VAL A 5 34.81 -1.44 4.17
C VAL A 5 33.38 -1.20 4.63
N ARG A 6 33.16 -0.18 5.48
CA ARG A 6 31.80 0.24 5.90
C ARG A 6 30.97 0.67 4.69
N ALA A 7 31.53 1.48 3.81
CA ALA A 7 30.84 1.95 2.61
C ALA A 7 30.46 0.79 1.68
N VAL A 8 31.36 -0.18 1.47
CA VAL A 8 31.06 -1.38 0.67
C VAL A 8 29.95 -2.22 1.30
N ILE A 9 29.99 -2.43 2.63
CA ILE A 9 28.93 -3.18 3.33
C ILE A 9 27.58 -2.49 3.16
N VAL A 10 27.50 -1.16 3.37
CA VAL A 10 26.26 -0.40 3.19
C VAL A 10 25.76 -0.49 1.76
N LEU A 11 26.64 -0.33 0.76
CA LEU A 11 26.27 -0.45 -0.65
C LEU A 11 25.70 -1.84 -0.98
N VAL A 12 26.36 -2.90 -0.51
CA VAL A 12 25.88 -4.29 -0.72
C VAL A 12 24.52 -4.50 -0.06
N LEU A 13 24.32 -4.01 1.16
CA LEU A 13 23.03 -4.10 1.85
C LEU A 13 21.93 -3.33 1.09
N CYS A 14 22.22 -2.14 0.59
CA CYS A 14 21.28 -1.37 -0.23
C CYS A 14 20.93 -2.08 -1.54
N LEU A 15 21.91 -2.72 -2.20
CA LEU A 15 21.68 -3.48 -3.44
C LEU A 15 20.84 -4.74 -3.17
N ILE A 16 21.12 -5.47 -2.09
CA ILE A 16 20.31 -6.63 -1.68
C ILE A 16 18.89 -6.19 -1.37
N LEU A 17 18.71 -5.13 -0.58
CA LEU A 17 17.39 -4.62 -0.23
C LEU A 17 16.62 -4.13 -1.47
N GLY A 18 17.28 -3.40 -2.36
CA GLY A 18 16.70 -2.99 -3.64
C GLY A 18 16.30 -4.18 -4.50
N GLY A 19 17.16 -5.20 -4.60
CA GLY A 19 16.86 -6.44 -5.30
C GLY A 19 15.67 -7.19 -4.70
N LEU A 20 15.54 -7.22 -3.38
CA LEU A 20 14.40 -7.82 -2.68
C LEU A 20 13.10 -7.05 -2.97
N PHE A 21 13.12 -5.72 -3.02
CA PHE A 21 11.93 -4.94 -3.39
C PHE A 21 11.49 -5.21 -4.82
N VAL A 22 12.42 -5.25 -5.78
CA VAL A 22 12.11 -5.58 -7.18
C VAL A 22 11.57 -7.01 -7.29
N HIS A 23 12.21 -7.97 -6.63
CA HIS A 23 11.75 -9.35 -6.60
C HIS A 23 10.35 -9.47 -6.00
N ALA A 24 10.08 -8.77 -4.89
CA ALA A 24 8.77 -8.77 -4.25
C ALA A 24 7.68 -8.23 -5.18
N ALA A 25 7.96 -7.14 -5.91
CA ALA A 25 7.02 -6.57 -6.87
C ALA A 25 6.73 -7.52 -8.05
N VAL A 26 7.77 -8.12 -8.64
CA VAL A 26 7.61 -9.02 -9.80
C VAL A 26 6.93 -10.35 -9.46
N THR A 27 6.97 -10.77 -8.19
CA THR A 27 6.37 -12.04 -7.74
C THR A 27 5.04 -11.87 -7.01
N GLU A 28 4.48 -10.67 -7.01
CA GLU A 28 3.19 -10.39 -6.36
C GLU A 28 2.05 -11.11 -7.09
N GLU A 29 1.94 -10.93 -8.41
CA GLU A 29 0.90 -11.55 -9.25
C GLU A 29 0.87 -13.07 -9.12
N GLN A 30 2.05 -13.70 -9.07
CA GLN A 30 2.18 -15.16 -8.93
C GLN A 30 1.73 -15.71 -7.57
N ARG A 31 1.57 -14.83 -6.56
CA ARG A 31 1.18 -15.22 -5.20
C ARG A 31 -0.31 -15.03 -4.91
N SER A 32 -1.01 -14.22 -5.70
CA SER A 32 -2.46 -14.05 -5.52
C SER A 32 -3.20 -15.17 -6.28
N PRO A 33 -3.97 -16.03 -5.61
CA PRO A 33 -4.80 -17.03 -6.29
C PRO A 33 -6.08 -16.41 -6.89
N TYR A 34 -6.26 -15.10 -6.77
CA TYR A 34 -7.49 -14.38 -7.13
C TYR A 34 -7.31 -13.57 -8.40
N PRO A 35 -8.36 -13.45 -9.23
CA PRO A 35 -8.31 -12.65 -10.45
C PRO A 35 -8.14 -11.16 -10.12
N ASP A 36 -7.37 -10.46 -10.94
CA ASP A 36 -7.17 -9.02 -10.82
C ASP A 36 -8.15 -8.20 -11.68
N ALA A 37 -7.99 -6.87 -11.72
CA ALA A 37 -8.87 -6.04 -12.54
C ALA A 37 -8.73 -6.26 -14.05
N ALA A 38 -7.55 -6.67 -14.54
CA ALA A 38 -7.32 -6.95 -15.96
C ALA A 38 -8.01 -8.27 -16.36
N ASP A 39 -7.90 -9.30 -15.51
CA ASP A 39 -8.59 -10.57 -15.63
C ASP A 39 -10.11 -10.37 -15.66
N LEU A 40 -10.64 -9.64 -14.68
CA LEU A 40 -12.08 -9.35 -14.57
C LEU A 40 -12.59 -8.50 -15.73
N SER A 41 -11.76 -7.61 -16.30
CA SER A 41 -12.15 -6.77 -17.44
C SER A 41 -12.21 -7.55 -18.75
N THR A 42 -11.40 -8.59 -18.90
CA THR A 42 -11.33 -9.41 -20.12
C THR A 42 -12.24 -10.63 -20.08
N GLY A 43 -12.51 -11.17 -18.89
CA GLY A 43 -13.22 -12.44 -18.72
C GLY A 43 -14.13 -12.52 -17.49
N TYR A 44 -14.84 -11.44 -17.14
CA TYR A 44 -15.70 -11.40 -15.93
C TYR A 44 -16.52 -12.69 -15.67
N GLU A 45 -17.26 -13.14 -16.69
CA GLU A 45 -18.19 -14.27 -16.58
C GLU A 45 -17.50 -15.60 -16.20
N SER A 46 -16.23 -15.79 -16.55
CA SER A 46 -15.51 -17.02 -16.16
C SER A 46 -15.17 -17.09 -14.68
N TYR A 47 -15.21 -15.94 -13.99
CA TYR A 47 -14.89 -15.80 -12.57
C TYR A 47 -16.15 -15.71 -11.70
N VAL A 48 -17.34 -15.61 -12.29
CA VAL A 48 -18.60 -15.58 -11.54
C VAL A 48 -18.76 -16.87 -10.73
N GLY A 49 -19.16 -16.73 -9.46
CA GLY A 49 -19.27 -17.80 -8.49
C GLY A 49 -17.95 -18.18 -7.80
N GLN A 50 -16.82 -17.59 -8.20
CA GLN A 50 -15.54 -17.82 -7.54
C GLN A 50 -15.34 -16.86 -6.36
N HIS A 51 -14.53 -17.31 -5.40
CA HIS A 51 -14.11 -16.49 -4.28
C HIS A 51 -12.96 -15.57 -4.71
N LEU A 52 -12.97 -14.32 -4.27
CA LEU A 52 -11.95 -13.34 -4.62
C LEU A 52 -11.55 -12.45 -3.45
N MET A 53 -10.38 -11.83 -3.62
CA MET A 53 -9.91 -10.73 -2.79
C MET A 53 -9.47 -9.59 -3.70
N VAL A 54 -10.05 -8.40 -3.52
CA VAL A 54 -9.68 -7.20 -4.28
C VAL A 54 -9.47 -6.01 -3.37
N PHE A 55 -8.52 -5.15 -3.76
CA PHE A 55 -8.41 -3.80 -3.23
C PHE A 55 -9.12 -2.85 -4.17
N GLY A 56 -9.97 -1.99 -3.62
CA GLY A 56 -10.73 -1.03 -4.40
C GLY A 56 -10.83 0.31 -3.71
N THR A 57 -10.81 1.37 -4.53
CA THR A 57 -11.14 2.72 -4.05
C THR A 57 -12.64 2.88 -4.07
N VAL A 58 -13.22 3.26 -2.93
CA VAL A 58 -14.66 3.49 -2.81
C VAL A 58 -15.04 4.72 -3.64
N THR A 59 -15.94 4.56 -4.59
CA THR A 59 -16.44 5.67 -5.42
C THR A 59 -17.77 6.20 -4.90
N GLU A 60 -18.59 5.33 -4.34
CA GLU A 60 -19.93 5.67 -3.85
C GLU A 60 -20.35 4.71 -2.73
N THR A 61 -21.15 5.22 -1.79
CA THR A 61 -21.69 4.47 -0.65
C THR A 61 -23.19 4.75 -0.54
N GLY A 62 -24.01 3.74 -0.27
CA GLY A 62 -25.46 3.91 -0.08
C GLY A 62 -26.11 2.76 0.68
N ASP A 63 -27.44 2.81 0.81
CA ASP A 63 -28.26 1.91 1.67
C ASP A 63 -28.34 0.44 1.18
N GLY A 64 -27.43 0.00 0.32
CA GLY A 64 -27.34 -1.37 -0.17
C GLY A 64 -25.91 -1.81 -0.45
N GLY A 65 -24.92 -1.14 0.13
CA GLY A 65 -23.49 -1.43 -0.03
C GLY A 65 -22.71 -0.27 -0.63
N MET A 66 -21.64 -0.58 -1.35
CA MET A 66 -20.73 0.43 -1.91
C MET A 66 -20.27 0.05 -3.31
N ALA A 67 -19.96 1.05 -4.13
CA ALA A 67 -19.27 0.87 -5.39
C ALA A 67 -17.78 1.09 -5.18
N ILE A 68 -16.97 0.15 -5.67
CA ILE A 68 -15.51 0.23 -5.62
C ILE A 68 -14.94 0.22 -7.03
N ARG A 69 -13.87 0.98 -7.22
CA ARG A 69 -13.05 0.96 -8.42
C ARG A 69 -11.79 0.16 -8.11
N VAL A 70 -11.65 -0.98 -8.76
CA VAL A 70 -10.47 -1.86 -8.69
C VAL A 70 -9.59 -1.54 -9.89
N GLU A 71 -8.29 -1.37 -9.66
CA GLU A 71 -7.32 -1.06 -10.70
C GLU A 71 -6.16 -2.08 -10.66
N SER A 72 -5.74 -2.55 -11.84
CA SER A 72 -4.57 -3.42 -12.05
C SER A 72 -4.01 -3.15 -13.44
N ASP A 73 -2.69 -3.00 -13.57
CA ASP A 73 -1.99 -2.77 -14.85
C ASP A 73 -2.57 -1.67 -15.74
N GLY A 74 -3.02 -0.57 -15.13
CA GLY A 74 -3.66 0.55 -15.85
C GLY A 74 -5.07 0.25 -16.36
N THR A 75 -5.58 -0.94 -16.12
CA THR A 75 -6.97 -1.33 -16.35
C THR A 75 -7.78 -1.11 -15.07
N ALA A 76 -9.03 -0.71 -15.23
CA ALA A 76 -9.90 -0.46 -14.10
C ALA A 76 -11.31 -0.99 -14.35
N ILE A 77 -11.90 -1.58 -13.31
CA ILE A 77 -13.27 -2.07 -13.31
C ILE A 77 -14.00 -1.57 -12.06
N THR A 78 -15.27 -1.20 -12.24
CA THR A 78 -16.15 -0.85 -11.12
C THR A 78 -16.96 -2.07 -10.72
N LEU A 79 -16.94 -2.40 -9.42
CA LEU A 79 -17.67 -3.51 -8.82
C LEU A 79 -18.57 -2.99 -7.70
N ARG A 80 -19.74 -3.61 -7.53
CA ARG A 80 -20.67 -3.31 -6.46
C ARG A 80 -20.51 -4.33 -5.34
N VAL A 81 -20.20 -3.85 -4.15
CA VAL A 81 -20.04 -4.68 -2.95
C VAL A 81 -21.35 -4.67 -2.19
N THR A 82 -21.89 -5.84 -1.89
CA THR A 82 -23.16 -6.04 -1.16
C THR A 82 -22.93 -6.96 0.06
N GLY A 83 -23.94 -7.07 0.94
CA GLY A 83 -23.91 -8.04 2.05
C GLY A 83 -23.15 -7.58 3.31
N THR A 84 -22.56 -6.38 3.30
CA THR A 84 -21.84 -5.82 4.45
C THR A 84 -21.87 -4.30 4.43
N GLU A 85 -21.88 -3.72 5.63
CA GLU A 85 -21.69 -2.29 5.83
C GLU A 85 -20.26 -2.05 6.35
N ALA A 86 -19.53 -1.14 5.71
CA ALA A 86 -18.26 -0.66 6.23
C ALA A 86 -18.32 0.86 6.31
N ALA A 87 -17.85 1.42 7.43
CA ALA A 87 -17.75 2.86 7.61
C ALA A 87 -16.53 3.39 6.85
N VAL A 88 -16.72 3.68 5.56
CA VAL A 88 -15.70 4.23 4.66
C VAL A 88 -16.32 5.34 3.82
N GLU A 89 -15.58 6.42 3.63
CA GLU A 89 -16.03 7.54 2.80
C GLU A 89 -15.60 7.33 1.33
N PRO A 90 -16.29 7.94 0.35
CA PRO A 90 -15.79 8.02 -1.01
C PRO A 90 -14.34 8.53 -1.07
N GLY A 91 -13.49 7.83 -1.82
CA GLY A 91 -12.04 8.04 -1.89
C GLY A 91 -11.24 7.27 -0.83
N GLY A 92 -11.89 6.57 0.09
CA GLY A 92 -11.26 5.56 0.94
C GLY A 92 -10.90 4.30 0.15
N VAL A 93 -10.04 3.47 0.73
CA VAL A 93 -9.59 2.20 0.16
C VAL A 93 -10.05 1.06 1.05
N VAL A 94 -10.69 0.07 0.43
CA VAL A 94 -11.15 -1.15 1.10
C VAL A 94 -10.50 -2.37 0.47
N GLN A 95 -10.32 -3.39 1.30
CA GLN A 95 -10.02 -4.74 0.88
C GLN A 95 -11.27 -5.59 1.07
N VAL A 96 -11.75 -6.20 0.00
CA VAL A 96 -13.00 -6.96 -0.01
C VAL A 96 -12.70 -8.43 -0.23
N TYR A 97 -13.23 -9.27 0.65
CA TYR A 97 -13.27 -10.72 0.51
C TYR A 97 -14.71 -11.16 0.28
N GLY A 98 -14.95 -11.95 -0.75
CA GLY A 98 -16.29 -12.41 -1.07
C GLY A 98 -16.37 -13.23 -2.32
N THR A 99 -17.59 -13.48 -2.76
CA THR A 99 -17.89 -14.25 -3.97
C THR A 99 -18.32 -13.32 -5.08
N LEU A 100 -17.74 -13.51 -6.27
CA LEU A 100 -18.14 -12.75 -7.45
C LEU A 100 -19.53 -13.19 -7.90
N GLU A 101 -20.42 -12.26 -8.09
CA GLU A 101 -21.78 -12.50 -8.59
C GLU A 101 -21.91 -11.95 -10.02
N PRO A 102 -22.98 -12.32 -10.75
CA PRO A 102 -23.35 -11.64 -11.99
C PRO A 102 -23.48 -10.12 -11.81
N ASP A 103 -23.55 -9.38 -12.92
CA ASP A 103 -23.81 -7.94 -12.93
C ASP A 103 -22.78 -7.08 -12.16
N ARG A 104 -21.51 -7.52 -12.13
CA ARG A 104 -20.40 -6.79 -11.49
C ARG A 104 -20.57 -6.62 -9.98
N ALA A 105 -21.23 -7.58 -9.34
CA ALA A 105 -21.45 -7.57 -7.91
C ALA A 105 -20.47 -8.51 -7.17
N ILE A 106 -20.18 -8.17 -5.91
CA ILE A 106 -19.46 -9.00 -4.96
C ILE A 106 -20.37 -9.16 -3.75
N ALA A 107 -20.80 -10.39 -3.49
CA ALA A 107 -21.38 -10.76 -2.21
C ALA A 107 -20.24 -10.85 -1.19
N ALA A 108 -20.04 -9.77 -0.43
CA ALA A 108 -18.92 -9.68 0.50
C ALA A 108 -19.19 -10.46 1.78
N GLU A 109 -18.19 -11.25 2.15
CA GLU A 109 -18.14 -11.95 3.43
C GLU A 109 -17.39 -11.13 4.48
N ARG A 110 -16.41 -10.34 4.03
CA ARG A 110 -15.62 -9.47 4.89
C ARG A 110 -15.09 -8.27 4.12
N VAL A 111 -15.17 -7.10 4.73
CA VAL A 111 -14.58 -5.86 4.22
C VAL A 111 -13.68 -5.26 5.28
N GLU A 112 -12.42 -5.03 4.91
CA GLU A 112 -11.42 -4.37 5.74
C GLU A 112 -11.16 -2.97 5.21
N VAL A 113 -11.28 -1.97 6.09
CA VAL A 113 -11.01 -0.58 5.74
C VAL A 113 -9.51 -0.33 5.85
N VAL A 114 -8.83 -0.32 4.71
CA VAL A 114 -7.40 -0.02 4.62
C VAL A 114 -7.15 1.47 4.86
N ASN A 115 -8.01 2.29 4.26
CA ASN A 115 -7.97 3.74 4.41
C ASN A 115 -9.41 4.29 4.45
N SER A 116 -9.80 4.90 5.56
CA SER A 116 -11.19 5.36 5.76
C SER A 116 -11.54 6.54 4.86
N SER A 117 -10.55 7.32 4.43
CA SER A 117 -10.72 8.43 3.50
C SER A 117 -9.40 8.77 2.81
N ARG A 118 -9.49 9.51 1.70
CA ARG A 118 -8.30 10.03 0.98
C ARG A 118 -7.36 10.85 1.88
N TRP A 119 -7.89 11.45 2.95
CA TRP A 119 -7.15 12.34 3.85
C TRP A 119 -6.36 11.61 4.94
N ALA A 120 -6.74 10.39 5.29
CA ALA A 120 -6.05 9.63 6.32
C ALA A 120 -4.63 9.21 5.86
N GLU A 121 -4.38 9.07 4.56
CA GLU A 121 -3.03 8.88 4.02
C GLU A 121 -2.18 10.15 4.14
N PHE A 122 -2.73 11.30 3.77
CA PHE A 122 -2.06 12.60 3.92
C PHE A 122 -1.72 12.89 5.38
N TYR A 123 -2.58 12.53 6.32
CA TYR A 123 -2.30 12.67 7.75
C TYR A 123 -1.10 11.80 8.17
N LYS A 124 -1.05 10.53 7.75
CA LYS A 124 0.07 9.62 8.07
C LYS A 124 1.40 10.15 7.52
N TYR A 125 1.44 10.58 6.26
CA TYR A 125 2.67 11.13 5.68
C TYR A 125 3.03 12.49 6.29
N GLY A 126 2.05 13.36 6.53
CA GLY A 126 2.26 14.66 7.16
C GLY A 126 2.84 14.53 8.57
N ALA A 127 2.24 13.68 9.41
CA ALA A 127 2.74 13.43 10.76
C ALA A 127 4.15 12.81 10.74
N SER A 128 4.40 11.87 9.83
CA SER A 128 5.72 11.25 9.67
C SER A 128 6.78 12.24 9.20
N ALA A 129 6.43 13.12 8.27
CA ALA A 129 7.33 14.17 7.79
C ALA A 129 7.67 15.16 8.90
N VAL A 130 6.69 15.59 9.70
CA VAL A 130 6.92 16.45 10.86
C VAL A 130 7.82 15.76 11.89
N GLY A 131 7.57 14.48 12.18
CA GLY A 131 8.41 13.68 13.08
C GLY A 131 9.85 13.54 12.58
N ALA A 132 10.03 13.20 11.30
CA ALA A 132 11.33 13.07 10.66
C ALA A 132 12.08 14.41 10.62
N LEU A 133 11.41 15.51 10.27
CA LEU A 133 12.00 16.85 10.28
C LEU A 133 12.39 17.28 11.70
N GLY A 134 11.55 17.04 12.70
CA GLY A 134 11.86 17.30 14.10
C GLY A 134 13.07 16.50 14.57
N PHE A 135 13.12 15.21 14.24
CA PHE A 135 14.28 14.36 14.52
C PHE A 135 15.54 14.87 13.82
N LEU A 136 15.49 15.17 12.53
CA LEU A 136 16.64 15.69 11.77
C LEU A 136 17.13 17.03 12.34
N LEU A 137 16.22 17.93 12.72
CA LEU A 137 16.57 19.20 13.37
C LEU A 137 17.29 18.97 14.69
N LEU A 138 16.75 18.12 15.57
CA LEU A 138 17.38 17.78 16.84
C LEU A 138 18.71 17.06 16.64
N PHE A 139 18.77 16.14 15.69
CA PHE A 139 19.96 15.40 15.32
C PHE A 139 21.06 16.37 14.88
N PHE A 140 20.82 17.25 13.90
CA PHE A 140 21.83 18.24 13.47
C PHE A 140 22.07 19.36 14.48
N ARG A 141 21.15 19.58 15.43
CA ARG A 141 21.34 20.51 16.55
C ARG A 141 22.35 19.97 17.55
N TYR A 142 22.20 18.72 17.94
CA TYR A 142 22.99 18.09 19.01
C TYR A 142 24.12 17.20 18.53
N TRP A 143 24.17 16.86 17.26
CA TRP A 143 25.17 15.97 16.69
C TRP A 143 25.85 16.60 15.48
N ARG A 144 27.15 16.37 15.36
CA ARG A 144 27.98 16.77 14.23
C ARG A 144 28.56 15.52 13.58
N VAL A 145 28.58 15.51 12.26
CA VAL A 145 29.35 14.53 11.49
C VAL A 145 30.80 15.00 11.48
N ASP A 146 31.68 14.23 12.11
CA ASP A 146 33.11 14.38 11.90
C ASP A 146 33.45 13.80 10.52
N ARG A 147 33.98 14.65 9.63
CA ARG A 147 34.29 14.27 8.25
C ARG A 147 35.65 13.58 8.12
N ASP A 148 36.50 13.69 9.14
CA ASP A 148 37.82 13.09 9.14
C ASP A 148 37.74 11.61 9.53
N THR A 149 36.88 11.28 10.50
CA THR A 149 36.67 9.92 10.99
C THR A 149 35.36 9.28 10.51
N TRP A 150 34.44 10.06 9.93
CA TRP A 150 33.08 9.65 9.57
C TRP A 150 32.30 9.10 10.77
N THR A 151 32.46 9.72 11.95
CA THR A 151 31.69 9.41 13.16
C THR A 151 30.68 10.51 13.48
N LEU A 152 29.67 10.13 14.26
CA LEU A 152 28.70 11.05 14.83
C LEU A 152 29.16 11.41 16.24
N GLU A 153 29.37 12.70 16.48
CA GLU A 153 29.79 13.22 17.78
C GLU A 153 28.71 14.16 18.32
N ALA A 154 28.41 14.05 19.60
CA ALA A 154 27.57 15.06 20.25
C ALA A 154 28.30 16.41 20.17
N ARG A 155 27.58 17.47 19.82
CA ARG A 155 28.09 18.83 20.01
C ARG A 155 28.18 19.08 21.50
N ASP A 156 29.37 19.41 21.98
CA ASP A 156 29.52 20.02 23.29
C ASP A 156 28.68 21.31 23.31
N GLY A 157 27.84 21.44 24.34
CA GLY A 157 26.96 22.59 24.55
C GLY A 157 27.72 23.86 24.92
#